data_AF-A0A7C3DD98-F1
#
_entry.id   AF-A0A7C3DD98-F1
#
_cell.length_a   1.000
_cell.length_b   1.000
_cell.length_c   1.000
_cell.angle_alpha   90.00
_cell.angle_beta   90.00
_cell.angle_gamma   90.00
#
_symmetry.space_group_name_H-M   'P 1'
#
loop_
_entity.id
_entity.type
_entity.pdbx_description
1 polymer ?
#
loop_
_entity_poly.entity_id
_entity_poly.type
_entity_poly.pdbx_seq_one_letter_code
_entity_poly.pdbx_strand_id
1 'polypeptide(L)'
;SEVRLGVVPAVISPFVLAKIGVSNGRELFLTGERFTAQQAKAYGLAHHVVPETELDDKVAERVGQLLQAAPEAQAAAKALIREVTAWRHQEALREYTANLIARRRASDEGKEGMSSFLERRKPYWQEN
;
A
#
# COMPACT_ATOMS: atom_id res chain seq x y z
N SER A 1 -4.80 17.16 -20.70
CA SER A 1 -5.63 16.08 -20.15
C SER A 1 -6.33 15.41 -21.33
N GLU A 2 -6.47 14.07 -21.32
CA GLU A 2 -7.05 13.28 -22.41
C GLU A 2 -8.40 13.83 -22.89
N VAL A 3 -9.28 14.23 -21.97
CA VAL A 3 -10.60 14.78 -22.33
C VAL A 3 -10.54 16.09 -23.10
N ARG A 4 -9.50 16.90 -22.89
CA ARG A 4 -9.28 18.13 -23.67
C ARG A 4 -8.72 17.85 -25.07
N LEU A 5 -8.27 16.63 -25.31
CA LEU A 5 -7.81 16.12 -26.60
C LEU A 5 -8.88 15.25 -27.28
N GLY A 6 -10.09 15.15 -26.72
CA GLY A 6 -11.17 14.30 -27.24
C GLY A 6 -10.99 12.81 -26.95
N VAL A 7 -10.13 12.44 -25.99
CA VAL A 7 -9.84 11.07 -25.58
C VAL A 7 -10.30 10.83 -24.13
N VAL A 8 -10.47 9.58 -23.72
CA VAL A 8 -10.84 9.23 -22.34
C VAL A 8 -9.69 8.55 -21.60
N PRO A 9 -9.53 8.78 -20.27
CA PRO A 9 -8.50 8.15 -19.44
C PRO A 9 -8.77 6.66 -19.17
N ALA A 10 -9.05 5.87 -20.21
CA ALA A 10 -9.59 4.52 -20.08
C ALA A 10 -8.65 3.57 -19.33
N VAL A 11 -7.38 3.49 -19.74
CA VAL A 11 -6.40 2.52 -19.21
C VAL A 11 -6.04 2.81 -17.75
N ILE A 12 -5.91 4.10 -17.39
CA ILE A 12 -5.55 4.50 -16.03
C ILE A 12 -6.75 4.49 -15.07
N SER A 13 -7.97 4.50 -15.60
CA SER A 13 -9.20 4.69 -14.82
C SER A 13 -9.36 3.72 -13.64
N PRO A 14 -9.10 2.40 -13.76
CA PRO A 14 -9.31 1.50 -12.63
C PRO A 14 -8.36 1.80 -11.47
N PHE A 15 -7.12 2.19 -11.78
CA PHE A 15 -6.08 2.46 -10.78
C PHE A 15 -6.29 3.80 -10.08
N VAL A 16 -6.60 4.85 -10.84
CA VAL A 16 -6.84 6.18 -10.28
C VAL A 16 -8.13 6.16 -9.46
N LEU A 17 -9.22 5.58 -9.97
CA LEU A 17 -10.48 5.49 -9.21
C LEU A 17 -10.36 4.65 -7.95
N ALA A 18 -9.55 3.58 -7.96
CA ALA A 18 -9.25 2.81 -6.75
C ALA A 18 -8.52 3.63 -5.68
N LYS A 19 -7.78 4.68 -6.08
CA LYS A 19 -7.07 5.59 -5.18
C LYS A 19 -7.93 6.75 -4.70
N ILE A 20 -8.57 7.46 -5.63
CA ILE A 20 -9.23 8.74 -5.34
C ILE A 20 -10.74 8.65 -5.17
N GLY A 21 -11.32 7.48 -5.46
CA GLY A 21 -12.75 7.26 -5.45
C GLY A 21 -13.49 7.90 -6.63
N VAL A 22 -14.75 7.49 -6.81
CA VAL A 22 -15.59 7.92 -7.93
C VAL A 22 -15.92 9.42 -7.87
N SER A 23 -16.06 9.99 -6.67
CA SER A 23 -16.41 11.41 -6.52
C SER A 23 -15.32 12.33 -7.08
N ASN A 24 -14.08 12.18 -6.63
CA ASN A 24 -12.96 12.96 -7.15
C ASN A 24 -12.68 12.61 -8.62
N GLY A 25 -12.86 11.33 -8.99
CA GLY A 25 -12.73 10.90 -10.39
C GLY A 25 -13.70 11.60 -11.34
N ARG A 26 -14.96 11.80 -10.95
CA ARG A 26 -15.95 12.53 -11.77
C ARG A 26 -15.50 13.97 -12.05
N GLU A 27 -15.04 14.68 -11.02
CA GLU A 27 -14.53 16.05 -11.21
C GLU A 27 -13.30 16.05 -12.13
N LEU A 28 -12.25 15.31 -11.75
CA LEU A 28 -10.95 15.41 -12.41
C LEU A 28 -10.94 14.81 -13.83
N PHE A 29 -11.68 13.72 -14.07
CA PHE A 29 -11.72 13.11 -15.41
C PHE A 29 -12.49 13.97 -16.39
N LEU A 30 -13.56 14.65 -15.96
CA LEU A 30 -14.40 15.45 -16.84
C LEU A 30 -13.80 16.84 -17.10
N THR A 31 -13.24 17.51 -16.09
CA THR A 31 -12.65 18.85 -16.24
C THR A 31 -11.24 18.79 -16.84
N GLY A 32 -10.54 17.67 -16.60
CA GLY A 32 -9.13 17.51 -16.93
C GLY A 32 -8.24 18.59 -16.28
N GLU A 33 -8.67 19.14 -15.15
CA GLU A 33 -7.94 20.18 -14.43
C GLU A 33 -6.65 19.65 -13.80
N ARG A 34 -5.73 20.57 -13.51
CA ARG A 34 -4.52 20.29 -12.74
C ARG A 34 -4.80 20.58 -11.28
N PHE A 35 -4.19 19.80 -10.39
CA PHE A 35 -4.31 19.95 -8.95
C PHE A 35 -2.93 19.95 -8.30
N THR A 36 -2.85 20.49 -7.09
CA THR A 36 -1.62 20.59 -6.29
C THR A 36 -1.26 19.28 -5.61
N ALA A 37 -0.03 19.16 -5.10
CA ALA A 37 0.39 18.00 -4.30
C ALA A 37 -0.49 17.84 -3.04
N GLN A 38 -0.89 18.95 -2.42
CA GLN A 38 -1.75 18.96 -1.24
C GLN A 38 -3.14 18.38 -1.57
N GLN A 39 -3.72 18.77 -2.71
CA GLN A 39 -4.96 18.16 -3.22
C GLN A 39 -4.77 16.67 -3.53
N ALA A 40 -3.65 16.29 -4.16
CA ALA A 40 -3.34 14.88 -4.43
C ALA A 40 -3.34 14.02 -3.15
N LYS A 41 -2.80 14.55 -2.05
CA LYS A 41 -2.85 13.90 -0.73
C LYS A 41 -4.28 13.84 -0.18
N ALA A 42 -5.03 14.94 -0.25
CA ALA A 42 -6.42 14.98 0.20
C ALA A 42 -7.33 13.99 -0.55
N TYR A 43 -7.05 13.77 -1.84
CA TYR A 43 -7.74 12.78 -2.65
C TYR A 43 -7.28 11.34 -2.39
N GLY A 44 -6.18 11.11 -1.67
CA GLY A 44 -5.63 9.77 -1.44
C GLY A 44 -4.73 9.24 -2.56
N LEU A 45 -4.37 10.09 -3.54
CA LEU A 45 -3.43 9.73 -4.61
C LEU A 45 -1.99 9.62 -4.08
N ALA A 46 -1.61 10.47 -3.13
CA ALA A 46 -0.31 10.47 -2.45
C ALA A 46 -0.48 10.27 -0.94
N HIS A 47 0.46 9.59 -0.28
CA HIS A 47 0.42 9.38 1.18
C HIS A 47 1.10 10.53 1.95
N HIS A 48 2.14 11.14 1.38
CA HIS A 48 2.91 12.22 1.99
C HIS A 48 3.18 13.34 0.98
N VAL A 49 3.27 14.56 1.50
CA VAL A 49 3.66 15.78 0.79
C VAL A 49 4.56 16.54 1.74
N VAL A 50 5.77 16.85 1.29
CA VAL A 50 6.81 17.55 2.05
C VAL A 50 7.47 18.59 1.14
N PRO A 51 8.16 19.60 1.69
CA PRO A 51 9.04 20.46 0.90
C PRO A 51 10.06 19.64 0.11
N GLU A 52 10.48 20.14 -1.05
CA GLU A 52 11.45 19.45 -1.92
C GLU A 52 12.76 19.13 -1.18
N THR A 53 13.23 20.05 -0.33
CA THR A 53 14.43 19.90 0.50
C THR A 53 14.34 18.78 1.55
N GLU A 54 13.14 18.29 1.86
CA GLU A 54 12.89 17.21 2.83
C GLU A 54 12.48 15.90 2.16
N LEU A 55 12.48 15.85 0.82
CA LEU A 55 11.99 14.69 0.08
C LEU A 55 12.82 13.44 0.38
N ASP A 56 14.15 13.55 0.32
CA ASP A 56 15.06 12.43 0.57
C ASP A 56 14.95 11.93 2.01
N ASP A 57 14.85 12.83 2.98
CA ASP A 57 14.67 12.48 4.38
C ASP A 57 13.35 11.72 4.59
N LYS A 58 12.26 12.20 3.99
CA LYS A 58 10.97 11.50 4.08
C LYS A 58 11.04 10.12 3.41
N VAL A 59 11.74 9.97 2.28
CA VAL A 59 11.96 8.67 1.64
C VAL A 59 12.77 7.74 2.55
N ALA A 60 13.90 8.22 3.10
CA ALA A 60 14.74 7.46 4.01
C ALA A 60 13.96 7.00 5.26
N GLU A 61 13.11 7.86 5.82
CA GLU A 61 12.21 7.54 6.92
C GLU A 61 11.26 6.38 6.54
N ARG A 62 10.65 6.40 5.35
CA ARG A 62 9.74 5.33 4.89
C ARG A 62 10.50 4.02 4.63
N VAL A 63 11.66 4.09 3.98
CA VAL A 63 12.52 2.91 3.73
C VAL A 63 12.99 2.32 5.06
N GLY A 64 13.42 3.15 6.01
CA GLY A 64 13.82 2.72 7.34
C GLY A 64 12.72 1.95 8.05
N GLN A 65 11.46 2.39 7.95
CA GLN A 65 10.31 1.65 8.49
C GLN A 65 10.07 0.32 7.78
N LEU A 66 10.23 0.26 6.46
CA LEU A 66 10.09 -1.00 5.71
C LEU A 66 11.18 -2.01 6.11
N LEU A 67 12.42 -1.54 6.31
CA LEU A 67 13.54 -2.38 6.75
C LEU A 67 13.40 -2.92 8.18
N GLN A 68 12.45 -2.41 8.98
CA GLN A 68 12.15 -2.99 10.30
C GLN A 68 11.32 -4.27 10.23
N ALA A 69 10.72 -4.61 9.09
CA ALA A 69 9.80 -5.73 8.98
C ALA A 69 10.38 -6.88 8.14
N ALA A 70 9.91 -8.08 8.44
CA ALA A 70 10.37 -9.29 7.77
C ALA A 70 9.94 -9.29 6.28
N PRO A 71 10.86 -9.60 5.34
CA PRO A 71 10.61 -9.42 3.91
C PRO A 71 9.49 -10.32 3.36
N GLU A 72 9.39 -11.59 3.78
CA GLU A 72 8.31 -12.47 3.32
C GLU A 72 6.96 -12.03 3.92
N ALA A 73 6.94 -11.56 5.17
CA ALA A 73 5.75 -11.00 5.78
C ALA A 73 5.25 -9.76 5.02
N GLN A 74 6.15 -8.87 4.59
CA GLN A 74 5.79 -7.72 3.75
C GLN A 74 5.24 -8.13 2.38
N ALA A 75 5.89 -9.10 1.73
CA ALA A 75 5.42 -9.64 0.46
C ALA A 75 4.01 -10.27 0.60
N ALA A 76 3.81 -11.05 1.66
CA ALA A 76 2.53 -11.66 1.99
C ALA A 76 1.46 -10.60 2.30
N ALA A 77 1.80 -9.53 3.03
CA ALA A 77 0.88 -8.43 3.30
C ALA A 77 0.46 -7.69 2.02
N LYS A 78 1.41 -7.45 1.10
CA LYS A 78 1.13 -6.84 -0.21
C LYS A 78 0.20 -7.71 -1.05
N ALA A 79 0.43 -9.03 -1.08
CA ALA A 79 -0.45 -9.98 -1.76
C ALA A 79 -1.84 -10.02 -1.09
N LEU A 80 -1.89 -10.06 0.25
CA LEU A 80 -3.11 -10.06 1.03
C LEU A 80 -4.01 -8.88 0.69
N ILE A 81 -3.47 -7.66 0.62
CA ILE A 81 -4.24 -6.45 0.24
C ILE A 81 -4.91 -6.62 -1.12
N ARG A 82 -4.19 -7.16 -2.11
CA ARG A 82 -4.74 -7.39 -3.46
C ARG A 82 -5.86 -8.42 -3.42
N GLU A 83 -5.66 -9.54 -2.73
CA GLU A 83 -6.67 -10.60 -2.66
C GLU A 83 -7.92 -10.11 -1.92
N VAL A 84 -7.79 -9.56 -0.71
CA VAL A 84 -8.98 -9.18 0.09
C VAL A 84 -9.81 -8.06 -0.54
N THR A 85 -9.21 -7.22 -1.38
CA THR A 85 -9.91 -6.13 -2.07
C THR A 85 -10.54 -6.58 -3.38
N ALA A 86 -10.05 -7.66 -3.99
CA ALA A 86 -10.60 -8.22 -5.22
C ALA A 86 -11.79 -9.18 -4.97
N TRP A 87 -11.87 -9.79 -3.78
CA TRP A 87 -12.79 -10.90 -3.53
C TRP A 87 -14.23 -10.43 -3.25
N ARG A 88 -15.18 -11.10 -3.92
CA ARG A 88 -16.64 -10.87 -3.74
C ARG A 88 -17.32 -11.88 -2.83
N HIS A 89 -16.66 -12.99 -2.49
CA HIS A 89 -17.23 -14.08 -1.71
C HIS A 89 -16.61 -14.16 -0.31
N GLN A 90 -17.44 -13.96 0.73
CA GLN A 90 -16.98 -13.76 2.10
C GLN A 90 -16.47 -15.04 2.78
N GLU A 91 -17.02 -16.21 2.47
CA GLU A 91 -16.65 -17.47 3.14
C GLU A 91 -15.24 -17.93 2.74
N ALA A 92 -14.96 -17.98 1.44
CA ALA A 92 -13.65 -18.34 0.93
C ALA A 92 -12.57 -17.32 1.37
N LEU A 93 -12.94 -16.05 1.58
CA LEU A 93 -12.05 -15.03 2.14
C LEU A 93 -11.65 -15.33 3.60
N ARG A 94 -12.60 -15.80 4.42
CA ARG A 94 -12.31 -16.20 5.81
C ARG A 94 -11.34 -17.38 5.85
N GLU A 95 -11.57 -18.40 5.03
CA GLU A 95 -10.67 -19.56 4.95
C GLU A 95 -9.28 -19.16 4.47
N TYR A 96 -9.19 -18.34 3.40
CA TYR A 96 -7.92 -17.83 2.88
C TYR A 96 -7.13 -17.07 3.95
N THR A 97 -7.77 -16.12 4.64
CA THR A 97 -7.10 -15.29 5.65
C THR A 97 -6.66 -16.11 6.87
N ALA A 98 -7.48 -17.07 7.32
CA ALA A 98 -7.13 -17.99 8.40
C ALA A 98 -5.92 -18.85 8.04
N ASN A 99 -5.91 -19.42 6.83
CA ASN A 99 -4.79 -20.23 6.33
C ASN A 99 -3.52 -19.40 6.17
N LEU A 100 -3.63 -18.17 5.68
CA LEU A 100 -2.47 -17.28 5.50
C LEU A 100 -1.80 -16.97 6.84
N ILE A 101 -2.55 -16.55 7.86
CA ILE A 101 -1.95 -16.21 9.16
C ILE A 101 -1.38 -17.44 9.86
N ALA A 102 -2.03 -18.61 9.75
CA ALA A 102 -1.50 -19.87 10.28
C ALA A 102 -0.14 -20.21 9.65
N ARG A 103 -0.04 -20.14 8.31
CA ARG A 103 1.22 -20.38 7.58
C ARG A 103 2.31 -19.37 7.90
N ARG A 104 1.97 -18.09 8.08
CA ARG A 104 2.93 -17.03 8.44
C ARG A 104 3.39 -17.08 9.89
N ARG A 105 2.55 -17.55 10.81
CA ARG A 105 2.99 -17.81 12.19
C ARG A 105 3.93 -19.02 12.29
N ALA A 106 3.69 -20.05 11.47
CA ALA A 106 4.50 -21.27 11.46
C ALA A 106 5.80 -21.16 10.65
N SER A 107 6.00 -20.09 9.88
CA SER A 107 7.23 -19.88 9.09
C SER A 107 8.41 -19.44 9.96
N ASP A 108 9.60 -19.45 9.38
CA ASP A 108 10.84 -19.07 10.08
C ASP A 108 10.78 -17.61 10.54
N GLU A 109 10.34 -16.69 9.68
CA GLU A 109 10.07 -15.29 10.08
C GLU A 109 9.06 -15.17 11.23
N GLY A 110 7.99 -15.97 11.21
CA GLY A 110 6.96 -15.93 12.25
C GLY A 110 7.46 -16.41 13.61
N LYS A 111 8.23 -17.50 13.61
CA LYS A 111 8.87 -18.04 14.82
C LYS A 111 9.92 -17.09 15.37
N GLU A 112 10.80 -16.58 14.50
CA GLU A 112 11.82 -15.62 14.86
C GLU A 112 11.23 -14.33 15.43
N GLY A 113 10.22 -13.77 14.77
CA GLY A 113 9.61 -12.51 15.19
C GLY A 113 8.97 -12.63 16.58
N MET A 114 8.37 -13.79 16.88
CA MET A 114 7.83 -14.07 18.20
C MET A 114 8.92 -14.30 19.24
N SER A 115 9.94 -15.11 18.92
CA SER A 115 11.08 -15.39 19.82
C SER A 115 11.85 -14.11 20.15
N SER A 116 12.28 -13.35 19.15
CA SER A 116 13.00 -12.09 19.32
C SER A 116 12.22 -11.06 20.16
N PHE A 117 10.91 -10.96 19.96
CA PHE A 117 10.03 -10.11 20.77
C PHE A 117 10.00 -10.54 22.24
N LEU A 118 9.85 -11.83 22.52
CA LEU A 118 9.85 -12.38 23.89
C LEU A 118 11.21 -12.24 24.57
N GLU A 119 12.29 -12.44 23.81
CA GLU A 119 13.68 -12.36 24.26
C GLU A 119 14.21 -10.92 24.33
N ARG A 120 13.42 -9.92 23.89
CA ARG A 120 13.81 -8.51 23.82
C ARG A 120 15.11 -8.26 23.03
N ARG A 121 15.32 -9.05 21.99
CA ARG A 121 16.41 -8.87 21.03
C ARG A 121 15.86 -8.42 19.68
N LYS A 122 16.76 -7.99 18.80
CA LYS A 122 16.39 -7.74 17.40
C LYS A 122 16.20 -9.08 16.67
N PRO A 123 15.26 -9.16 15.73
CA PRO A 123 15.18 -10.29 14.81
C PRO A 123 16.27 -10.22 13.73
N TYR A 124 16.61 -11.35 13.12
CA TYR A 124 17.70 -11.43 12.12
C TYR A 124 17.57 -10.43 10.95
N TRP A 125 16.35 -10.05 10.54
CA TRP A 125 16.16 -9.08 9.45
C TRP A 125 16.45 -7.63 9.85
N GLN A 126 16.63 -7.36 11.15
CA GLN A 126 17.09 -6.08 11.69
C GLN A 126 18.56 -6.13 12.16
N GLU A 127 19.21 -7.29 12.04
CA GLU A 127 20.63 -7.47 12.30
C GLU A 127 21.39 -7.13 11.01
N ASN A 128 21.58 -5.82 10.78
CA ASN A 128 22.64 -5.32 9.90
C ASN A 128 23.77 -4.77 10.76
#